data_AF-A0A9N9CPK4-F1
#
_entry.id   AF-A0A9N9CPK4-F1
#
_cell.length_a   1.000
_cell.length_b   1.000
_cell.length_c   1.000
_cell.angle_alpha   90.00
_cell.angle_beta   90.00
_cell.angle_gamma   90.00
#
_symmetry.space_group_name_H-M   'P 1'
#
loop_
_entity.id
_entity.type
_entity.pdbx_description
1 polymer ?
#
loop_
_entity_poly.entity_id
_entity_poly.type
_entity_poly.pdbx_seq_one_letter_code
_entity_poly.pdbx_strand_id
1 'polypeptide(L)'
;MTKNIGVIFKKIPNSGFPSKTEHMEIVHRDIDIQNYELFDGDILVKNLYMSVDPYMLGRMRDPSIPSYISAFNVGHVLEDTGISEVIKSKSDKFEVGDLIYAMIGWEHYTYIPASNIATTVLAPLPGARESMARIPLSYYVGILGIPGMTAYAGLKEIGKPKAGETIFISAAAGAVGSIVGQMAKLEGLRVVGSIVRNEKSSFSLMS
;
A
#
# COMPACT_ATOMS: atom_id res chain seq x y z
N MET A 1 -20.41 11.12 16.54
CA MET A 1 -20.42 10.40 15.25
C MET A 1 -19.51 11.11 14.26
N THR A 2 -18.53 10.39 13.71
CA THR A 2 -17.56 10.86 12.71
C THR A 2 -17.76 10.07 11.41
N LYS A 3 -17.49 10.67 10.24
CA LYS A 3 -17.61 9.97 8.96
C LYS A 3 -16.46 8.96 8.77
N ASN A 4 -16.82 7.69 8.56
CA ASN A 4 -15.93 6.62 8.08
C ASN A 4 -16.27 6.29 6.61
N ILE A 5 -15.88 7.18 5.71
CA ILE A 5 -16.06 6.96 4.27
C ILE A 5 -15.17 5.80 3.86
N GLY A 6 -15.67 4.90 3.02
CA GLY A 6 -14.86 3.81 2.47
C GLY A 6 -15.27 3.43 1.06
N VAL A 7 -14.52 2.49 0.47
CA VAL A 7 -14.76 1.98 -0.88
C VAL A 7 -15.06 0.49 -0.81
N ILE A 8 -16.26 0.09 -1.22
CA ILE A 8 -16.69 -1.31 -1.28
C ILE A 8 -16.38 -1.91 -2.65
N PHE A 9 -15.89 -3.14 -2.66
CA PHE A 9 -15.79 -3.97 -3.85
C PHE A 9 -17.14 -4.61 -4.17
N LYS A 10 -17.83 -4.15 -5.22
CA LYS A 10 -19.21 -4.56 -5.53
C LYS A 10 -19.31 -5.85 -6.33
N LYS A 11 -18.34 -6.09 -7.21
CA LYS A 11 -18.48 -7.10 -8.25
C LYS A 11 -17.13 -7.44 -8.85
N ILE A 12 -16.93 -8.71 -9.17
CA ILE A 12 -15.78 -9.19 -9.94
C ILE A 12 -15.91 -8.75 -11.40
N PRO A 13 -14.87 -8.13 -12.01
CA PRO A 13 -14.87 -7.82 -13.43
C PRO A 13 -14.94 -9.07 -14.30
N ASN A 14 -15.88 -9.11 -15.25
CA ASN A 14 -16.08 -10.25 -16.15
C ASN A 14 -15.06 -10.28 -17.31
N SER A 15 -14.51 -9.13 -17.67
CA SER A 15 -13.39 -8.97 -18.62
C SER A 15 -12.85 -7.54 -18.57
N GLY A 16 -11.57 -7.36 -18.90
CA GLY A 16 -10.95 -6.04 -18.95
C GLY A 16 -10.67 -5.42 -17.58
N PHE A 17 -10.52 -4.10 -17.56
CA PHE A 17 -10.22 -3.34 -16.36
C PHE A 17 -11.48 -3.05 -15.53
N PRO A 18 -11.38 -2.98 -14.19
CA PRO A 18 -12.51 -2.61 -13.36
C PRO A 18 -12.97 -1.18 -13.64
N SER A 19 -14.26 -1.01 -13.87
CA SER A 19 -14.95 0.28 -13.86
C SER A 19 -15.23 0.76 -12.43
N LYS A 20 -15.01 2.06 -12.18
CA LYS A 20 -15.25 2.74 -10.91
C LYS A 20 -16.71 2.63 -10.44
N THR A 21 -17.68 2.66 -11.36
CA THR A 21 -19.11 2.70 -11.01
C THR A 21 -19.75 1.32 -10.93
N GLU A 22 -19.18 0.34 -11.61
CA GLU A 22 -19.73 -1.03 -11.66
C GLU A 22 -19.12 -1.93 -10.60
N HIS A 23 -17.82 -1.80 -10.33
CA HIS A 23 -17.06 -2.72 -9.48
C HIS A 23 -16.73 -2.14 -8.12
N MET A 24 -16.89 -0.82 -7.95
CA MET A 24 -16.59 -0.12 -6.72
C MET A 24 -17.73 0.83 -6.34
N GLU A 25 -17.85 1.13 -5.05
CA GLU A 25 -18.78 2.14 -4.55
C GLU A 25 -18.21 2.85 -3.34
N ILE A 26 -18.32 4.18 -3.34
CA ILE A 26 -17.99 5.00 -2.18
C ILE A 26 -19.18 4.94 -1.23
N VAL A 27 -18.95 4.42 -0.03
CA VAL A 27 -19.95 4.36 1.03
C VAL A 27 -19.66 5.39 2.11
N HIS A 28 -20.71 6.08 2.55
CA HIS A 28 -20.63 7.05 3.64
C HIS A 28 -21.21 6.41 4.90
N ARG A 29 -20.33 5.91 5.77
CA ARG A 29 -20.71 5.34 7.06
C ARG A 29 -20.36 6.31 8.19
N ASP A 30 -21.01 6.17 9.32
CA ASP A 30 -20.66 6.88 10.55
C ASP A 30 -20.04 5.91 11.55
N ILE A 31 -19.09 6.40 12.34
CA ILE A 31 -18.45 5.69 13.44
C ILE A 31 -18.47 6.55 14.69
N ASP A 32 -18.85 5.96 15.83
CA ASP A 32 -18.69 6.60 17.13
C ASP A 32 -17.35 6.20 17.73
N ILE A 33 -16.30 6.96 17.44
CA ILE A 33 -14.96 6.65 17.95
C ILE A 33 -14.93 6.67 19.48
N GLN A 34 -15.62 7.60 20.12
CA GLN A 34 -15.58 7.75 21.58
C GLN A 34 -16.17 6.51 22.25
N ASN A 35 -17.31 6.04 21.77
CA ASN A 35 -18.02 4.89 22.32
C ASN A 35 -17.74 3.56 21.58
N TYR A 36 -16.76 3.53 20.66
CA TYR A 36 -16.42 2.29 19.95
C TYR A 36 -15.88 1.26 20.96
N GLU A 37 -16.60 0.16 21.13
CA GLU A 37 -16.21 -0.93 22.02
C GLU A 37 -15.15 -1.80 21.35
N LEU A 38 -14.12 -2.14 22.12
CA LEU A 38 -13.06 -3.08 21.73
C LEU A 38 -13.12 -4.30 22.64
N PHE A 39 -12.81 -5.48 22.11
CA PHE A 39 -12.49 -6.67 22.89
C PHE A 39 -10.99 -6.73 23.19
N ASP A 40 -10.62 -7.67 24.06
CA ASP A 40 -9.24 -7.80 24.51
C ASP A 40 -8.31 -8.14 23.35
N GLY A 41 -7.22 -7.38 23.23
CA GLY A 41 -6.27 -7.50 22.14
C GLY A 41 -6.61 -6.69 20.89
N ASP A 42 -7.81 -6.13 20.75
CA ASP A 42 -8.20 -5.38 19.55
C ASP A 42 -7.57 -3.99 19.49
N ILE A 43 -7.49 -3.45 18.28
CA ILE A 43 -7.15 -2.05 18.04
C ILE A 43 -8.10 -1.41 17.03
N LEU A 44 -8.33 -0.11 17.19
CA LEU A 44 -8.96 0.75 16.19
C LEU A 44 -7.92 1.74 15.69
N VAL A 45 -7.77 1.83 14.38
CA VAL A 45 -6.76 2.68 13.75
C VAL A 45 -7.39 3.71 12.82
N LYS A 46 -6.75 4.87 12.71
CA LYS A 46 -7.04 5.91 11.72
C LYS A 46 -6.08 5.77 10.56
N ASN A 47 -6.60 5.56 9.37
CA ASN A 47 -5.81 5.40 8.16
C ASN A 47 -5.33 6.77 7.67
N LEU A 48 -4.01 6.91 7.50
CA LEU A 48 -3.37 8.17 7.13
C LEU A 48 -2.95 8.18 5.66
N TYR A 49 -2.31 7.09 5.25
CA TYR A 49 -1.83 6.87 3.89
C TYR A 49 -2.09 5.43 3.49
N MET A 50 -2.22 5.23 2.20
CA MET A 50 -2.59 3.95 1.63
C MET A 50 -1.90 3.83 0.28
N SER A 51 -1.36 2.64 0.03
CA SER A 51 -0.84 2.32 -1.29
C SER A 51 -2.00 2.04 -2.25
N VAL A 52 -1.74 2.26 -3.53
CA VAL A 52 -2.63 1.83 -4.62
C VAL A 52 -1.75 1.02 -5.57
N ASP A 53 -1.67 -0.27 -5.32
CA ASP A 53 -0.70 -1.11 -6.02
C ASP A 53 -1.33 -1.90 -7.18
N PRO A 54 -0.57 -2.15 -8.27
CA PRO A 54 -1.08 -2.92 -9.41
C PRO A 54 -1.58 -4.32 -9.05
N TYR A 55 -1.06 -4.94 -7.97
CA TYR A 55 -1.47 -6.28 -7.54
C TYR A 55 -2.94 -6.33 -7.11
N MET A 56 -3.54 -5.20 -6.72
CA MET A 56 -4.96 -5.11 -6.37
C MET A 56 -5.84 -5.62 -7.50
N LEU A 57 -5.48 -5.37 -8.77
CA LEU A 57 -6.21 -5.90 -9.92
C LEU A 57 -6.26 -7.43 -9.91
N GLY A 58 -5.15 -8.08 -9.54
CA GLY A 58 -5.07 -9.52 -9.39
C GLY A 58 -5.97 -10.06 -8.26
N ARG A 59 -6.33 -9.25 -7.27
CA ARG A 59 -7.29 -9.60 -6.21
C ARG A 59 -8.75 -9.45 -6.63
N MET A 60 -9.05 -8.74 -7.71
CA MET A 60 -10.40 -8.58 -8.27
C MET A 60 -10.76 -9.76 -9.18
N ARG A 61 -10.78 -10.96 -8.61
CA ARG A 61 -10.99 -12.23 -9.33
C ARG A 61 -11.94 -13.16 -8.56
N ASP A 62 -12.34 -14.25 -9.20
CA ASP A 62 -13.04 -15.33 -8.51
C ASP A 62 -12.17 -15.93 -7.39
N PRO A 63 -12.66 -16.04 -6.14
CA PRO A 63 -11.90 -16.60 -5.02
C PRO A 63 -11.43 -18.04 -5.22
N SER A 64 -12.08 -18.80 -6.10
CA SER A 64 -11.65 -20.17 -6.45
C SER A 64 -10.35 -20.20 -7.25
N ILE A 65 -9.93 -19.07 -7.84
CA ILE A 65 -8.67 -18.97 -8.60
C ILE A 65 -7.52 -18.76 -7.60
N PRO A 66 -6.62 -19.74 -7.43
CA PRO A 66 -5.54 -19.65 -6.46
C PRO A 66 -4.52 -18.57 -6.85
N SER A 67 -4.00 -17.88 -5.84
CA SER A 67 -2.89 -16.93 -5.98
C SER A 67 -2.17 -16.80 -4.64
N TYR A 68 -1.02 -16.12 -4.63
CA TYR A 68 -0.25 -15.88 -3.41
C TYR A 68 -0.96 -14.98 -2.40
N ILE A 69 -1.99 -14.24 -2.84
CA ILE A 69 -2.84 -13.40 -2.00
C ILE A 69 -4.32 -13.65 -2.32
N SER A 70 -5.15 -13.71 -1.29
CA SER A 70 -6.60 -13.95 -1.40
C SER A 70 -7.29 -12.87 -2.24
N ALA A 71 -8.33 -13.29 -2.97
CA ALA A 71 -9.21 -12.37 -3.69
C ALA A 71 -9.94 -11.43 -2.73
N PHE A 72 -10.41 -10.29 -3.23
CA PHE A 72 -11.30 -9.42 -2.47
C PHE A 72 -12.67 -10.06 -2.26
N ASN A 73 -13.26 -9.82 -1.10
CA ASN A 73 -14.62 -10.25 -0.80
C ASN A 73 -15.61 -9.25 -1.41
N VAL A 74 -16.53 -9.75 -2.24
CA VAL A 74 -17.62 -8.93 -2.78
C VAL A 74 -18.52 -8.45 -1.64
N GLY A 75 -18.87 -7.17 -1.66
CA GLY A 75 -19.67 -6.51 -0.62
C GLY A 75 -18.84 -5.98 0.55
N HIS A 76 -17.52 -6.20 0.58
CA HIS A 76 -16.63 -5.74 1.63
C HIS A 76 -15.81 -4.53 1.18
N VAL A 77 -15.25 -3.81 2.16
CA VAL A 77 -14.30 -2.72 1.92
C VAL A 77 -13.07 -3.28 1.20
N LEU A 78 -12.56 -2.57 0.18
CA LEU A 78 -11.29 -2.90 -0.46
C LEU A 78 -10.15 -2.78 0.54
N GLU A 79 -9.07 -3.51 0.35
CA GLU A 79 -7.94 -3.50 1.29
C GLU A 79 -6.62 -3.33 0.54
N ASP A 80 -5.73 -2.54 1.09
CA ASP A 80 -4.32 -2.48 0.67
C ASP A 80 -3.44 -2.15 1.87
N THR A 81 -2.14 -2.24 1.70
CA THR A 81 -1.17 -1.82 2.68
C THR A 81 -1.17 -0.30 2.84
N GLY A 82 -0.96 0.16 4.08
CA GLY A 82 -0.93 1.58 4.38
C GLY A 82 -0.37 1.88 5.76
N ILE A 83 -0.32 3.18 6.06
CA ILE A 83 0.15 3.72 7.32
C ILE A 83 -1.06 4.21 8.10
N SER A 84 -1.18 3.72 9.33
CA SER A 84 -2.27 4.09 10.23
C SER A 84 -1.75 4.46 11.62
N GLU A 85 -2.51 5.32 12.30
CA GLU A 85 -2.29 5.68 13.70
C GLU A 85 -3.27 4.89 14.57
N VAL A 86 -2.79 4.24 15.62
CA VAL A 86 -3.64 3.59 16.62
C VAL A 86 -4.36 4.67 17.43
N ILE A 87 -5.69 4.68 17.37
CA ILE A 87 -6.50 5.68 18.07
C ILE A 87 -7.25 5.12 19.29
N LYS A 88 -7.43 3.80 19.35
CA LYS A 88 -7.87 3.06 20.54
C LYS A 88 -7.19 1.70 20.54
N SER A 89 -6.82 1.21 21.73
CA SER A 89 -6.18 -0.09 21.88
C SER A 89 -6.66 -0.80 23.15
N LYS A 90 -6.88 -2.10 23.05
CA LYS A 90 -6.89 -3.07 24.15
C LYS A 90 -5.79 -4.12 23.96
N SER A 91 -4.81 -3.85 23.10
CA SER A 91 -3.66 -4.69 22.86
C SER A 91 -2.55 -4.40 23.88
N ASP A 92 -1.83 -5.44 24.27
CA ASP A 92 -0.58 -5.35 25.02
C ASP A 92 0.64 -5.01 24.13
N LYS A 93 0.46 -5.01 22.80
CA LYS A 93 1.53 -4.79 21.82
C LYS A 93 1.52 -3.41 21.18
N PHE A 94 0.40 -2.69 21.25
CA PHE A 94 0.20 -1.41 20.58
C PHE A 94 -0.47 -0.43 21.51
N GLU A 95 0.07 0.77 21.58
CA GLU A 95 -0.45 1.87 22.37
C GLU A 95 -1.13 2.92 21.49
N VAL A 96 -2.00 3.73 22.09
CA VAL A 96 -2.62 4.85 21.37
C VAL A 96 -1.54 5.85 20.95
N GLY A 97 -1.54 6.24 19.67
CA GLY A 97 -0.55 7.11 19.06
C GLY A 97 0.56 6.37 18.31
N ASP A 98 0.63 5.04 18.41
CA ASP A 98 1.54 4.24 17.61
C ASP A 98 1.21 4.36 16.12
N LEU A 99 2.25 4.44 15.30
CA LEU A 99 2.14 4.32 13.85
C LEU A 99 2.41 2.87 13.46
N ILE A 100 1.59 2.33 12.57
CA ILE A 100 1.72 0.97 12.07
C ILE A 100 1.70 0.95 10.55
N TYR A 101 2.45 0.01 9.97
CA TYR A 101 2.30 -0.39 8.57
C TYR A 101 1.50 -1.68 8.52
N ALA A 102 0.32 -1.65 7.91
CA ALA A 102 -0.64 -2.74 7.98
C ALA A 102 -1.50 -2.87 6.71
N MET A 103 -2.08 -4.05 6.49
CA MET A 103 -3.18 -4.24 5.55
C MET A 103 -4.46 -3.62 6.12
N ILE A 104 -4.94 -2.54 5.52
CA ILE A 104 -6.04 -1.73 6.05
C ILE A 104 -7.13 -1.57 5.01
N GLY A 105 -8.36 -1.31 5.48
CA GLY A 105 -9.47 -1.02 4.60
C GLY A 105 -9.27 0.31 3.89
N TRP A 106 -9.70 0.40 2.63
CA TRP A 106 -9.90 1.63 1.87
C TRP A 106 -11.03 2.45 2.50
N GLU A 107 -10.75 2.98 3.68
CA GLU A 107 -11.65 3.72 4.54
C GLU A 107 -10.85 4.63 5.50
N HIS A 108 -11.52 5.51 6.25
CA HIS A 108 -10.83 6.41 7.19
C HIS A 108 -10.39 5.72 8.49
N TYR A 109 -11.16 4.74 8.97
CA TYR A 109 -10.91 4.03 10.22
C TYR A 109 -11.12 2.53 10.02
N THR A 110 -10.13 1.75 10.40
CA THR A 110 -10.17 0.28 10.32
C THR A 110 -10.08 -0.32 11.70
N TYR A 111 -11.00 -1.21 12.01
CA TYR A 111 -10.96 -2.05 13.20
C TYR A 111 -10.14 -3.31 12.89
N ILE A 112 -9.18 -3.64 13.74
CA ILE A 112 -8.32 -4.81 13.58
C ILE A 112 -8.49 -5.68 14.82
N PRO A 113 -9.14 -6.86 14.67
CA PRO A 113 -9.34 -7.75 15.80
C PRO A 113 -8.01 -8.40 16.22
N ALA A 114 -7.90 -8.76 17.49
CA ALA A 114 -6.72 -9.42 18.06
C ALA A 114 -6.24 -10.62 17.22
N SER A 115 -7.19 -11.41 16.70
CA SER A 115 -6.94 -12.58 15.85
C SER A 115 -6.22 -12.27 14.54
N ASN A 116 -6.34 -11.04 14.04
CA ASN A 116 -5.80 -10.63 12.75
C ASN A 116 -4.54 -9.79 12.89
N ILE A 117 -4.18 -9.32 14.09
CA ILE A 117 -3.02 -8.45 14.30
C ILE A 117 -1.75 -9.03 13.67
N ALA A 118 -1.47 -10.31 13.88
CA ALA A 118 -0.24 -10.94 13.41
C ALA A 118 -0.15 -11.08 11.88
N THR A 119 -1.30 -11.07 11.18
CA THR A 119 -1.37 -11.20 9.72
C THR A 119 -1.60 -9.85 9.03
N THR A 120 -2.19 -8.89 9.74
CA THR A 120 -2.53 -7.56 9.25
C THR A 120 -1.42 -6.56 9.50
N VAL A 121 -0.80 -6.54 10.69
CA VAL A 121 0.27 -5.59 11.03
C VAL A 121 1.59 -6.15 10.55
N LEU A 122 2.11 -5.55 9.49
CA LEU A 122 3.33 -6.00 8.82
C LEU A 122 4.58 -5.48 9.53
N ALA A 123 4.51 -4.26 10.06
CA ALA A 123 5.55 -3.71 10.90
C ALA A 123 4.94 -2.70 11.88
N PRO A 124 5.23 -2.80 13.19
CA PRO A 124 5.08 -1.64 14.04
C PRO A 124 6.09 -0.58 13.56
N LEU A 125 5.74 0.69 13.69
CA LEU A 125 6.68 1.80 13.51
C LEU A 125 6.81 2.54 14.86
N PRO A 126 7.28 1.88 15.95
CA PRO A 126 7.45 2.53 17.23
C PRO A 126 8.70 3.43 17.20
N GLY A 127 8.67 4.56 17.91
CA GLY A 127 9.72 5.60 17.85
C GLY A 127 9.79 6.36 16.51
N ALA A 128 8.93 5.99 15.57
CA ALA A 128 8.92 6.52 14.23
C ALA A 128 8.33 7.94 14.20
N ARG A 129 7.59 8.38 15.21
CA ARG A 129 7.20 9.81 15.29
C ARG A 129 8.42 10.74 15.31
N GLU A 130 9.51 10.37 15.97
CA GLU A 130 10.72 11.20 16.06
C GLU A 130 11.69 10.99 14.89
N SER A 131 11.89 9.74 14.46
CA SER A 131 12.76 9.42 13.31
C SER A 131 12.07 9.71 11.95
N MET A 132 10.76 9.50 11.83
CA MET A 132 9.94 9.92 10.69
C MET A 132 9.48 11.37 10.76
N ALA A 133 9.68 12.11 11.86
CA ALA A 133 9.45 13.57 11.84
C ALA A 133 10.27 14.26 10.73
N ARG A 134 11.38 13.65 10.32
CA ARG A 134 12.27 14.16 9.27
C ARG A 134 11.91 13.65 7.86
N ILE A 135 11.04 12.65 7.73
CA ILE A 135 10.71 12.01 6.46
C ILE A 135 9.18 11.94 6.30
N PRO A 136 8.59 12.46 5.21
CA PRO A 136 7.14 12.40 5.02
C PRO A 136 6.59 10.97 5.13
N LEU A 137 5.54 10.78 5.94
CA LEU A 137 4.93 9.46 6.18
C LEU A 137 4.49 8.75 4.89
N SER A 138 4.08 9.51 3.87
CA SER A 138 3.72 8.94 2.56
C SER A 138 4.87 8.19 1.88
N TYR A 139 6.14 8.42 2.26
CA TYR A 139 7.26 7.71 1.67
C TYR A 139 7.31 6.24 2.11
N TYR A 140 6.70 5.92 3.25
CA TYR A 140 6.64 4.56 3.79
C TYR A 140 5.63 3.66 3.07
N VAL A 141 4.74 4.22 2.26
CA VAL A 141 3.93 3.45 1.29
C VAL A 141 4.58 3.42 -0.11
N GLY A 142 5.79 3.96 -0.26
CA GLY A 142 6.49 4.10 -1.54
C GLY A 142 7.96 3.68 -1.44
N ILE A 143 8.88 4.65 -1.56
CA ILE A 143 10.33 4.40 -1.59
C ILE A 143 10.90 3.75 -0.32
N LEU A 144 10.27 3.96 0.83
CA LEU A 144 10.64 3.29 2.09
C LEU A 144 9.71 2.09 2.42
N GLY A 145 8.77 1.79 1.54
CA GLY A 145 7.83 0.67 1.66
C GLY A 145 8.11 -0.46 0.67
N ILE A 146 7.04 -1.20 0.34
CA ILE A 146 7.09 -2.34 -0.60
C ILE A 146 7.66 -1.95 -1.98
N PRO A 147 7.30 -0.81 -2.59
CA PRO A 147 7.89 -0.42 -3.88
C PRO A 147 9.41 -0.25 -3.83
N GLY A 148 9.94 0.38 -2.78
CA GLY A 148 11.38 0.53 -2.57
C GLY A 148 12.09 -0.79 -2.32
N MET A 149 11.52 -1.64 -1.47
CA MET A 149 12.06 -2.99 -1.22
C MET A 149 12.07 -3.82 -2.49
N THR A 150 11.03 -3.72 -3.31
CA THR A 150 10.92 -4.41 -4.61
C THR A 150 11.99 -3.92 -5.59
N ALA A 151 12.22 -2.62 -5.67
CA ALA A 151 13.30 -2.04 -6.48
C ALA A 151 14.67 -2.55 -6.04
N TYR A 152 14.93 -2.53 -4.72
CA TYR A 152 16.18 -3.01 -4.15
C TYR A 152 16.41 -4.49 -4.43
N ALA A 153 15.46 -5.36 -4.04
CA ALA A 153 15.59 -6.80 -4.23
C ALA A 153 15.72 -7.17 -5.71
N GLY A 154 14.91 -6.56 -6.57
CA GLY A 154 14.97 -6.79 -8.02
C GLY A 154 16.32 -6.44 -8.63
N LEU A 155 16.90 -5.29 -8.27
CA LEU A 155 18.18 -4.85 -8.83
C LEU A 155 19.37 -5.56 -8.17
N LYS A 156 19.42 -5.57 -6.83
CA LYS A 156 20.59 -6.01 -6.05
C LYS A 156 20.66 -7.51 -5.80
N GLU A 157 19.52 -8.15 -5.57
CA GLU A 157 19.49 -9.57 -5.16
C GLU A 157 19.19 -10.51 -6.33
N ILE A 158 18.41 -10.06 -7.31
CA ILE A 158 18.03 -10.86 -8.47
C ILE A 158 18.86 -10.49 -9.69
N GLY A 159 18.82 -9.22 -10.10
CA GLY A 159 19.46 -8.76 -11.34
C GLY A 159 20.99 -8.78 -11.28
N LYS A 160 21.57 -8.35 -10.14
CA LYS A 160 23.02 -8.26 -9.90
C LYS A 160 23.83 -7.70 -11.09
N PRO A 161 23.41 -6.58 -11.69
CA PRO A 161 24.10 -6.03 -12.83
C PRO A 161 25.47 -5.47 -12.43
N LYS A 162 26.35 -5.31 -13.40
CA LYS A 162 27.70 -4.77 -13.23
C LYS A 162 27.81 -3.37 -13.83
N ALA A 163 28.71 -2.57 -13.27
CA ALA A 163 29.04 -1.26 -13.83
C ALA A 163 29.43 -1.37 -15.31
N GLY A 164 28.94 -0.44 -16.13
CA GLY A 164 29.11 -0.44 -17.59
C GLY A 164 28.06 -1.25 -18.36
N GLU A 165 27.29 -2.12 -17.70
CA GLU A 165 26.18 -2.82 -18.35
C GLU A 165 25.00 -1.88 -18.65
N THR A 166 24.09 -2.34 -19.51
CA THR A 166 22.85 -1.62 -19.83
C THR A 166 21.66 -2.29 -19.19
N ILE A 167 20.84 -1.52 -18.49
CA ILE A 167 19.54 -1.97 -17.98
C ILE A 167 18.41 -1.33 -18.78
N PHE A 168 17.41 -2.14 -19.13
CA PHE A 168 16.14 -1.66 -19.67
C PHE A 168 15.05 -1.77 -18.60
N ILE A 169 14.32 -0.68 -18.36
CA ILE A 169 13.28 -0.59 -17.34
C ILE A 169 11.95 -0.28 -18.02
N SER A 170 10.98 -1.20 -17.97
CA SER A 170 9.60 -0.91 -18.39
C SER A 170 8.86 -0.12 -17.30
N ALA A 171 7.90 0.72 -17.72
CA ALA A 171 7.12 1.57 -16.82
C ALA A 171 8.00 2.38 -15.83
N ALA A 172 9.10 2.93 -16.34
CA ALA A 172 10.18 3.49 -15.54
C ALA A 172 9.84 4.79 -14.79
N ALA A 173 8.69 5.41 -15.08
CA ALA A 173 8.14 6.51 -14.29
C ALA A 173 7.29 6.04 -13.10
N GLY A 174 7.00 4.74 -12.99
CA GLY A 174 6.26 4.16 -11.87
C GLY A 174 7.06 4.12 -10.57
N ALA A 175 6.38 3.81 -9.47
CA ALA A 175 6.97 3.80 -8.13
C ALA A 175 8.24 2.94 -8.06
N VAL A 176 8.20 1.70 -8.54
CA VAL A 176 9.38 0.81 -8.55
C VAL A 176 10.40 1.25 -9.60
N GLY A 177 9.97 1.45 -10.85
CA GLY A 177 10.86 1.72 -11.99
C GLY A 177 11.71 2.98 -11.82
N SER A 178 11.14 4.03 -11.21
CA SER A 178 11.84 5.29 -10.97
C SER A 178 12.94 5.15 -9.90
N ILE A 179 12.76 4.27 -8.93
CA ILE A 179 13.76 3.95 -7.91
C ILE A 179 14.87 3.10 -8.53
N VAL A 180 14.52 2.04 -9.27
CA VAL A 180 15.48 1.17 -9.98
C VAL A 180 16.37 2.00 -10.91
N GLY A 181 15.80 2.93 -11.67
CA GLY A 181 16.57 3.78 -12.58
C GLY A 181 17.61 4.64 -11.88
N GLN A 182 17.26 5.21 -10.71
CA GLN A 182 18.21 6.00 -9.92
C GLN A 182 19.30 5.11 -9.31
N MET A 183 18.94 3.97 -8.73
CA MET A 183 19.92 3.01 -8.18
C MET A 183 20.89 2.51 -9.26
N ALA A 184 20.37 2.13 -10.42
CA ALA A 184 21.17 1.65 -11.54
C ALA A 184 22.16 2.72 -12.05
N LYS A 185 21.75 3.99 -12.13
CA LYS A 185 22.66 5.10 -12.47
C LYS A 185 23.79 5.23 -11.44
N LEU A 186 23.47 5.17 -10.14
CA LEU A 186 24.47 5.23 -9.07
C LEU A 186 25.46 4.06 -9.11
N GLU A 187 25.04 2.92 -9.65
CA GLU A 187 25.88 1.74 -9.84
C GLU A 187 26.71 1.74 -11.13
N GLY A 188 26.65 2.84 -11.91
CA GLY A 188 27.42 2.99 -13.13
C GLY A 188 26.84 2.23 -14.33
N LEU A 189 25.55 1.90 -14.32
CA LEU A 189 24.88 1.30 -15.47
C LEU A 189 24.40 2.38 -16.44
N ARG A 190 24.29 2.00 -17.72
CA ARG A 190 23.51 2.74 -18.70
C ARG A 190 22.04 2.38 -18.55
N VAL A 191 21.19 3.37 -18.26
CA VAL A 191 19.76 3.17 -18.02
C VAL A 191 18.95 3.59 -19.23
N VAL A 192 18.12 2.70 -19.75
CA VAL A 192 17.09 2.97 -20.75
C VAL A 192 15.74 2.60 -20.13
N GLY A 193 14.71 3.41 -20.32
CA GLY A 193 13.39 2.99 -19.87
C GLY A 193 12.25 3.50 -20.72
N SER A 194 11.14 2.76 -20.66
CA SER A 194 9.89 3.12 -21.32
C SER A 194 8.91 3.71 -20.30
N ILE A 195 8.18 4.73 -20.74
CA ILE A 195 7.11 5.36 -19.96
C ILE A 195 5.85 5.39 -20.82
N VAL A 196 4.68 5.38 -20.17
CA VAL A 196 3.43 5.66 -20.88
C VAL A 196 3.36 7.16 -21.13
N ARG A 197 3.26 7.56 -22.39
CA ARG A 197 3.17 8.96 -22.77
C ARG A 197 1.81 9.49 -22.33
N ASN A 198 1.80 10.43 -21.40
CA ASN A 198 0.62 11.23 -21.08
C ASN A 198 0.89 12.66 -21.56
N GLU A 199 -0.06 13.29 -22.26
CA GLU A 199 0.13 14.58 -22.97
C GLU A 199 0.60 15.74 -22.08
N LYS A 200 0.56 15.58 -20.75
CA LYS A 200 0.90 16.60 -19.74
C LYS A 200 2.17 16.31 -18.93
N SER A 201 2.90 15.23 -19.17
CA SER A 201 4.04 14.84 -18.34
C SER A 201 5.35 14.75 -19.12
N SER A 202 6.22 15.76 -18.99
CA SER A 202 7.65 15.63 -19.25
C SER A 202 8.32 15.01 -18.03
N PHE A 203 8.47 13.68 -18.04
CA PHE A 203 9.19 12.97 -16.99
C PHE A 203 10.65 12.80 -17.42
N SER A 204 11.57 13.56 -16.82
CA SER A 204 13.01 13.46 -17.06
C SER A 204 13.73 12.98 -15.81
N LEU A 205 13.88 11.66 -15.67
CA LEU A 205 14.85 11.04 -14.74
C LEU A 205 16.07 10.47 -15.49
N MET A 206 16.02 10.43 -16.83
CA MET A 206 16.90 9.58 -17.65
C MET A 206 17.96 10.31 -18.47
N SER A 207 18.05 11.64 -18.42
CA SER A 207 19.18 12.38 -18.98
C SER A 207 20.46 12.16 -18.16
#